data_AF-A0A7Y2TSV8-F1
#
_entry.id   AF-A0A7Y2TSV8-F1
#
_cell.length_a   1.000
_cell.length_b   1.000
_cell.length_c   1.000
_cell.angle_alpha   90.00
_cell.angle_beta   90.00
_cell.angle_gamma   90.00
#
_symmetry.space_group_name_H-M   'P 1'
#
loop_
_entity.id
_entity.type
_entity.pdbx_description
1 polymer ?
#
loop_
_entity_poly.entity_id
_entity_poly.type
_entity_poly.pdbx_seq_one_letter_code
_entity_poly.pdbx_strand_id
1 'polypeptide(L)' 'MELLVDSSVCIDHLRSGDDALAAALEENRVFAHPGVIGELALGRLVNGHEVL' A
#
# COMPACT_ATOMS: atom_id res chain seq x y z
N MET A 1 12.61 11.35 -5.51
CA MET A 1 12.43 9.92 -5.83
C MET A 1 11.00 9.59 -5.47
N GLU A 2 10.19 9.21 -6.46
CA GLU A 2 8.77 8.89 -6.30
C GLU A 2 8.63 7.40 -5.96
N LEU A 3 7.80 7.06 -4.98
CA LEU A 3 7.57 5.69 -4.55
C LEU A 3 6.21 5.22 -5.07
N LEU A 4 6.19 4.22 -5.96
CA LEU A 4 4.97 3.55 -6.38
C LEU A 4 4.68 2.40 -5.42
N VAL A 5 3.53 2.41 -4.76
CA VAL A 5 3.13 1.35 -3.81
C VAL A 5 2.00 0.49 -4.37
N ASP A 6 2.05 -0.80 -4.05
CA ASP A 6 1.01 -1.79 -4.35
C ASP A 6 0.13 -2.09 -3.12
N SER A 7 -0.86 -2.97 -3.28
CA SER A 7 -1.77 -3.34 -2.20
C SER A 7 -1.09 -4.12 -1.07
N SER A 8 -0.09 -4.95 -1.34
CA SER A 8 0.67 -5.64 -0.29
C SER A 8 1.44 -4.68 0.61
N VAL A 9 2.12 -3.69 0.04
CA VAL A 9 2.85 -2.67 0.80
C VAL A 9 1.90 -1.86 1.69
N CYS A 10 0.74 -1.46 1.14
CA CYS A 10 -0.28 -0.77 1.94
C CYS A 10 -0.85 -1.68 3.05
N ILE A 11 -1.10 -2.96 2.76
CA ILE A 11 -1.60 -3.92 3.75
C ILE A 11 -0.59 -4.10 4.89
N ASP A 12 0.67 -4.31 4.57
CA ASP A 12 1.72 -4.52 5.56
C ASP A 12 1.90 -3.29 6.44
N HIS A 13 1.86 -2.10 5.83
CA HIS A 13 1.87 -0.83 6.56
C HIS A 13 0.65 -0.66 7.48
N LEU A 14 -0.55 -1.01 7.03
CA LEU A 14 -1.77 -0.94 7.85
C LEU A 14 -1.76 -1.95 9.00
N ARG A 15 -1.08 -3.10 8.84
CA ARG A 15 -1.00 -4.16 9.87
C ARG A 15 0.07 -3.91 10.92
N SER A 16 1.24 -3.45 10.48
CA SER A 16 2.46 -3.45 11.31
C SER A 16 3.04 -2.05 11.52
N GLY A 17 2.61 -1.06 10.74
CA GLY A 17 3.23 0.26 10.67
C GLY A 17 4.57 0.23 9.92
N ASP A 18 4.83 1.28 9.14
CA ASP A 18 6.13 1.57 8.53
C ASP A 18 6.34 3.08 8.57
N ASP A 19 7.22 3.55 9.46
CA ASP A 19 7.47 4.96 9.70
C ASP A 19 8.04 5.68 8.46
N ALA A 20 8.84 4.98 7.65
CA ALA A 20 9.41 5.55 6.43
C ALA A 20 8.34 5.75 5.37
N LEU A 21 7.41 4.79 5.26
CA LEU A 21 6.27 4.93 4.36
C LEU A 21 5.27 5.99 4.85
N ALA A 22 5.03 6.09 6.17
CA ALA A 22 4.20 7.14 6.75
C ALA A 22 4.74 8.54 6.40
N ALA A 23 6.04 8.77 6.63
CA ALA A 23 6.68 10.03 6.27
C ALA A 23 6.58 10.34 4.77
N ALA A 24 6.76 9.33 3.90
CA ALA A 24 6.63 9.51 2.46
C ALA A 24 5.18 9.83 2.02
N LEU A 25 4.18 9.24 2.70
CA LEU A 25 2.76 9.56 2.49
C LEU A 25 2.44 11.01 2.90
N GLU A 26 2.93 11.44 4.06
CA GLU A 26 2.76 12.83 4.54
C GLU A 26 3.41 13.85 3.59
N GLU A 27 4.56 13.50 3.00
CA GLU A 27 5.25 14.32 2.00
C GLU A 27 4.63 14.27 0.59
N ASN A 28 3.49 13.57 0.39
CA ASN A 28 2.85 13.36 -0.92
C ASN A 28 3.81 12.76 -1.98
N ARG A 29 4.76 11.93 -1.54
CA ARG A 29 5.76 11.29 -2.40
C ARG A 29 5.40 9.86 -2.82
N VAL A 30 4.25 9.39 -2.35
CA VAL A 30 3.73 8.05 -2.62
C VAL A 30 2.64 8.15 -3.67
N PHE A 31 2.84 7.44 -4.77
CA PHE A 31 1.83 7.25 -5.80
C PHE A 31 1.26 5.84 -5.66
N ALA A 32 -0.06 5.72 -5.77
CA ALA A 32 -0.74 4.44 -5.79
C ALA A 32 -1.56 4.32 -7.08
N HIS A 33 -1.59 3.12 -7.66
CA HIS A 33 -2.47 2.85 -8.79
C HIS A 33 -3.94 2.93 -8.32
N PRO A 34 -4.89 3.52 -9.08
CA PRO A 34 -6.29 3.63 -8.65
C PRO A 34 -6.94 2.30 -8.26
N GLY A 35 -6.51 1.19 -8.86
CA GLY A 35 -6.93 -0.16 -8.50
C GLY A 35 -6.58 -0.55 -7.06
N VAL A 36 -5.41 -0.14 -6.55
CA VAL A 36 -4.96 -0.38 -5.17
C VAL A 36 -5.87 0.34 -4.18
N ILE A 37 -6.21 1.60 -4.47
CA ILE A 37 -7.16 2.37 -3.65
C ILE A 37 -8.53 1.68 -3.61
N GLY A 38 -8.99 1.16 -4.76
CA GLY A 38 -10.24 0.39 -4.84
C GLY A 38 -10.21 -0.89 -4.02
N GLU A 39 -9.12 -1.66 -4.05
CA GLU A 39 -8.95 -2.87 -3.24
C GLU A 39 -9.00 -2.58 -1.74
N LEU A 40 -8.31 -1.52 -1.29
CA LEU A 40 -8.33 -1.05 0.09
C LEU A 40 -9.73 -0.61 0.52
N ALA A 41 -10.39 0.21 -0.30
CA ALA A 41 -11.72 0.74 -0.01
C ALA A 41 -12.81 -0.35 0.04
N LEU A 42 -12.69 -1.39 -0.79
CA LEU A 42 -13.61 -2.53 -0.80
C LEU A 42 -13.30 -3.57 0.29
N GLY A 43 -12.22 -3.38 1.07
CA GLY A 43 -11.76 -4.36 2.05
C GLY A 43 -11.35 -5.68 1.40
N ARG A 44 -11.08 -5.69 0.08
CA ARG A 44 -10.67 -6.88 -0.69
C ARG A 44 -9.16 -7.06 -0.52
N LEU A 45 -8.74 -7.22 0.72
CA LEU A 45 -7.35 -7.53 1.09
C LEU A 45 -7.17 -9.03 0.86
N VAL A 46 -6.80 -9.40 -0.36
CA VAL A 46 -6.46 -10.79 -0.66
C VAL A 46 -5.18 -11.11 0.11
N ASN A 47 -5.33 -11.82 1.23
CA ASN A 47 -4.21 -12.52 1.85
C ASN A 47 -3.77 -13.63 0.89
N GLY A 48 -2.64 -13.43 0.22
CA GLY A 48 -2.06 -14.49 -0.58
C GLY A 48 -1.17 -13.96 -1.67
N HIS A 49 0.05 -13.53 -1.31
CA HIS A 49 1.16 -13.70 -2.23
C HIS A 49 1.55 -15.18 -2.20
N GLU A 50 0.73 -16.01 -2.87
CA GLU A 50 1.10 -17.35 -3.27
C GLU A 50 1.15 -17.33 -4.80
N VAL A 51 2.31 -16.93 -5.32
CA VAL A 51 2.63 -17.10 -6.74
C VAL A 51 3.28 -18.47 -6.85
N LEU A 52 2.51 -19.42 -7.41
CA LEU A 52 3.00 -20.71 -7.89
C LEU A 52 4.03 -20.53 -9.02
#